data_AF-A0A0F8D5L0-F1
#
_entry.id   AF-A0A0F8D5L0-F1
#
_cell.length_a   1.000
_cell.length_b   1.000
_cell.length_c   1.000
_cell.angle_alpha   90.00
_cell.angle_beta   90.00
_cell.angle_gamma   90.00
#
_symmetry.space_group_name_H-M   'P 1'
#
loop_
_entity.id
_entity.type
_entity.pdbx_description
1 polymer ?
#
loop_
_entity_poly.entity_id
_entity_poly.type
_entity_poly.pdbx_seq_one_letter_code
_entity_poly.pdbx_strand_id
1 'polypeptide(L)'
;SLNGLENALAMRFYSRSDGTIDKSHQNRRKVNYVRFADDLVVTADSPETALEIIDVIQAFLDPRGLKLSEEKTLVTNISEGFNFLGWNFRKYKGKLLPKPSKDSQKEIIKKIRDVLHKAKAWDQDRLIQTLNPIIRGWAEYHNHAVSSAIFNKLDEIVYNMLISWAKRRHSN
;
A
#
# COMPACT_ATOMS: atom_id res chain seq x y z
N SER A 1 -5.12 -5.98 21.32
CA SER A 1 -6.08 -5.39 20.36
C SER A 1 -5.81 -3.89 20.22
N LEU A 2 -5.72 -3.40 18.99
CA LEU A 2 -5.55 -1.98 18.61
C LEU A 2 -6.90 -1.21 18.64
N ASN A 3 -7.99 -1.86 19.04
CA ASN A 3 -9.28 -1.21 19.24
C ASN A 3 -9.15 -0.12 20.32
N GLY A 4 -9.56 1.11 20.01
CA GLY A 4 -9.45 2.26 20.91
C GLY A 4 -8.28 3.19 20.64
N LEU A 5 -7.38 2.87 19.70
CA LEU A 5 -6.28 3.79 19.34
C LEU A 5 -6.80 5.11 18.77
N GLU A 6 -7.86 5.06 17.96
CA GLU A 6 -8.53 6.26 17.46
C GLU A 6 -9.02 7.16 18.60
N ASN A 7 -9.51 6.58 19.70
CA ASN A 7 -9.96 7.34 20.87
C ASN A 7 -8.78 7.98 21.62
N ALA A 8 -7.63 7.29 21.71
CA ALA A 8 -6.43 7.86 22.32
C ALA A 8 -5.92 9.08 21.54
N LEU A 9 -5.87 8.98 20.20
CA LEU A 9 -5.56 10.12 19.34
C LEU A 9 -6.62 11.21 19.49
N ALA A 10 -7.89 10.85 19.57
CA ALA A 10 -8.96 11.81 19.70
C ALA A 10 -8.93 12.59 21.03
N MET A 11 -8.64 11.90 22.13
CA MET A 11 -8.43 12.53 23.42
C MET A 11 -7.25 13.51 23.41
N ARG A 12 -6.21 13.25 22.60
CA ARG A 12 -5.03 14.12 22.57
C ARG A 12 -5.17 15.33 21.65
N PHE A 13 -5.85 15.16 20.51
CA PHE A 13 -5.87 16.15 19.44
C PHE A 13 -7.24 16.81 19.19
N TYR A 14 -8.33 16.25 19.72
CA TYR A 14 -9.68 16.80 19.50
C TYR A 14 -10.46 17.08 20.80
N SER A 15 -9.82 16.90 21.96
CA SER A 15 -10.46 17.19 23.25
C SER A 15 -10.57 18.69 23.48
N ARG A 16 -11.71 19.10 24.01
CA ARG A 16 -11.93 20.44 24.55
C ARG A 16 -11.49 20.49 26.01
N SER A 17 -11.40 21.70 26.57
CA SER A 17 -11.07 21.92 27.99
C SER A 17 -12.08 21.28 28.96
N ASP A 18 -13.27 20.91 28.48
CA ASP A 18 -14.32 20.21 29.24
C ASP A 18 -14.26 18.67 29.10
N GLY A 19 -13.27 18.13 28.36
CA GLY A 19 -13.08 16.70 28.14
C GLY A 19 -13.93 16.09 27.02
N THR A 20 -14.78 16.87 26.35
CA THR A 20 -15.57 16.40 25.19
C THR A 20 -14.74 16.34 23.91
N ILE A 21 -15.03 15.38 23.04
CA ILE A 21 -14.32 15.18 21.76
C ILE A 21 -15.11 15.85 20.63
N ASP A 22 -14.47 16.77 19.91
CA ASP A 22 -15.05 17.42 18.74
C ASP A 22 -14.11 17.33 17.52
N LYS A 23 -14.27 16.25 16.75
CA LYS A 23 -13.43 15.98 15.57
C LYS A 23 -13.60 17.03 14.46
N SER A 24 -14.78 17.64 14.32
CA SER A 24 -15.05 18.55 13.18
C SER A 24 -14.47 19.95 13.40
N HIS A 25 -14.46 20.45 14.63
CA HIS A 25 -13.97 21.81 14.92
C HIS A 25 -12.57 21.87 15.54
N GLN A 26 -12.08 20.77 16.16
CA GLN A 26 -10.77 20.75 16.83
C GLN A 26 -9.65 20.13 16.01
N ASN A 27 -9.90 19.63 14.79
CA ASN A 27 -8.85 19.05 13.93
C ASN A 27 -7.95 20.11 13.25
N ARG A 28 -7.46 21.08 14.03
CA ARG A 28 -6.55 22.14 13.56
C ARG A 28 -5.22 21.56 13.08
N ARG A 29 -4.78 20.47 13.72
CA ARG A 29 -3.54 19.74 13.44
C ARG A 29 -3.63 18.76 12.26
N LYS A 30 -4.79 18.69 11.59
CA LYS A 30 -5.05 17.79 10.44
C LYS A 30 -4.67 16.33 10.72
N VAL A 31 -4.90 15.89 11.96
CA VAL A 31 -4.74 14.51 12.38
C VAL A 31 -5.90 13.72 11.80
N ASN A 32 -5.63 12.65 11.07
CA ASN A 32 -6.64 11.70 10.60
C ASN A 32 -6.04 10.30 10.70
N TYR A 33 -6.86 9.35 11.11
CA TYR A 33 -6.45 7.98 11.36
C TYR A 33 -7.13 7.02 10.39
N VAL A 34 -6.34 6.19 9.71
CA VAL A 34 -6.82 5.11 8.86
C VAL A 34 -6.11 3.83 9.26
N ARG A 35 -6.85 2.73 9.42
CA ARG A 35 -6.29 1.42 9.76
C ARG A 35 -6.92 0.32 8.94
N PHE A 36 -6.09 -0.64 8.53
CA PHE A 36 -6.48 -1.88 7.88
C PHE A 36 -5.71 -3.04 8.49
N ALA A 37 -6.41 -3.93 9.20
CA ALA A 37 -5.79 -5.01 9.99
C ALA A 37 -4.67 -4.49 10.91
N ASP A 38 -3.41 -4.76 10.60
CA ASP A 38 -2.25 -4.31 11.38
C ASP A 38 -1.56 -3.07 10.79
N ASP A 39 -1.87 -2.70 9.55
CA ASP A 39 -1.32 -1.51 8.91
C ASP A 39 -2.15 -0.27 9.25
N LEU A 40 -1.48 0.84 9.56
CA LEU A 40 -2.14 2.12 9.85
C LEU A 40 -1.40 3.29 9.20
N VAL A 41 -2.15 4.35 8.91
CA VAL A 41 -1.65 5.63 8.42
C VAL A 41 -2.27 6.72 9.28
N VAL A 42 -1.43 7.65 9.74
CA VAL A 42 -1.88 8.85 10.44
C VAL A 42 -1.36 10.08 9.71
N THR A 43 -2.23 11.05 9.43
CA THR A 43 -1.81 12.33 8.85
C THR A 43 -1.50 13.35 9.93
N ALA A 44 -0.72 14.36 9.60
CA ALA A 44 -0.42 15.50 10.46
C ALA A 44 -0.21 16.76 9.60
N ASP A 45 -0.33 17.94 10.22
CA ASP A 45 -0.04 19.23 9.61
C ASP A 45 1.46 19.57 9.57
N SER A 46 2.24 19.04 10.53
CA SER A 46 3.68 19.26 10.64
C SER A 46 4.46 18.00 11.08
N PRO A 47 5.78 17.94 10.83
CA PRO A 47 6.62 16.85 11.30
C PRO A 47 6.62 16.69 12.83
N GLU A 48 6.54 17.80 13.57
CA GLU A 48 6.52 17.79 15.03
C GLU A 48 5.25 17.11 15.55
N THR A 49 4.08 17.46 14.98
CA THR A 49 2.81 16.77 15.27
C THR A 49 2.91 15.29 14.90
N ALA A 50 3.60 14.93 13.81
CA ALA A 50 3.77 13.52 13.42
C ALA A 50 4.61 12.72 14.42
N LEU A 51 5.66 13.31 15.00
CA LEU A 51 6.45 12.69 16.06
C LEU A 51 5.63 12.55 17.36
N GLU A 52 4.85 13.57 17.71
CA GLU A 52 3.94 13.52 18.86
C GLU A 52 2.89 12.40 18.72
N ILE A 53 2.39 12.17 17.51
CA ILE A 53 1.49 11.05 17.20
C ILE A 53 2.17 9.70 17.45
N ILE A 54 3.45 9.55 17.08
CA ILE A 54 4.22 8.32 17.35
C ILE A 54 4.28 8.07 18.85
N ASP A 55 4.59 9.09 19.65
CA ASP A 55 4.65 8.97 21.11
C ASP A 55 3.29 8.54 21.71
N VAL A 56 2.19 9.13 21.23
CA VAL A 56 0.83 8.75 21.65
C VAL A 56 0.50 7.31 21.29
N ILE A 57 0.86 6.88 20.08
CA ILE A 57 0.66 5.49 19.64
C ILE A 57 1.50 4.54 20.51
N GLN A 58 2.77 4.86 20.75
CA GLN A 58 3.67 4.02 21.54
C GLN A 58 3.17 3.89 22.99
N ALA A 59 2.78 5.00 23.63
CA ALA A 59 2.19 5.00 24.96
C ALA A 59 0.89 4.19 25.05
N PHE A 60 0.10 4.15 23.97
CA PHE A 60 -1.09 3.28 23.89
C PHE A 60 -0.72 1.79 23.74
N LEU A 61 0.38 1.48 23.04
CA LEU A 61 0.81 0.12 22.77
C LEU A 61 1.60 -0.51 23.93
N ASP A 62 2.35 0.28 24.70
CA ASP A 62 3.21 -0.20 25.79
C ASP A 62 2.47 -1.07 26.81
N PRO A 63 1.28 -0.69 27.35
CA PRO A 63 0.55 -1.52 28.30
C PRO A 63 0.03 -2.85 27.70
N ARG A 64 0.03 -2.96 26.37
CA ARG A 64 -0.41 -4.14 25.63
C ARG A 64 0.75 -5.05 25.22
N GLY A 65 1.99 -4.70 25.61
CA GLY A 65 3.20 -5.43 25.24
C GLY A 65 3.56 -5.32 23.76
N LEU A 66 3.03 -4.31 23.07
CA LEU A 66 3.27 -4.06 21.65
C LEU A 66 4.22 -2.88 21.48
N LYS A 67 5.05 -2.90 20.43
CA LYS A 67 5.92 -1.78 20.07
C LYS A 67 5.78 -1.46 18.59
N LEU A 68 5.91 -0.17 18.26
CA LEU A 68 6.12 0.23 16.88
C LEU A 68 7.46 -0.30 16.40
N SER A 69 7.48 -0.85 15.19
CA SER A 69 8.72 -1.23 14.54
C SER A 69 9.32 0.02 13.92
N GLU A 70 10.49 0.45 14.42
CA GLU A 70 11.21 1.61 13.89
C GLU A 70 11.51 1.44 12.39
N GLU A 71 11.87 0.22 11.96
CA GLU A 71 12.13 -0.11 10.55
C GLU A 71 10.90 0.04 9.65
N LYS A 72 9.69 -0.18 10.19
CA LYS A 72 8.43 -0.08 9.44
C LYS A 72 7.77 1.29 9.55
N THR A 73 8.17 2.09 10.55
CA THR A 73 7.56 3.39 10.82
C THR A 73 8.18 4.44 9.91
N LEU A 74 7.39 4.98 8.99
CA LEU A 74 7.83 5.98 8.03
C LEU A 74 7.10 7.31 8.29
N VAL A 75 7.85 8.33 8.71
CA VAL A 75 7.38 9.73 8.70
C VAL A 75 7.85 10.36 7.40
N THR A 76 6.90 10.78 6.56
CA THR A 76 7.21 11.34 5.24
C THR A 76 6.22 12.41 4.82
N ASN A 77 6.65 13.30 3.93
CA ASN A 77 5.75 14.26 3.31
C ASN A 77 4.94 13.59 2.19
N ILE A 78 3.68 13.96 2.04
CA ILE A 78 2.80 13.45 0.98
C ILE A 78 3.35 13.70 -0.45
N SER A 79 4.23 14.68 -0.61
CA SER A 79 4.90 15.02 -1.88
C SER A 79 5.99 14.02 -2.25
N GLU A 80 6.61 13.36 -1.27
CA GLU A 80 7.51 12.20 -1.48
C GLU A 80 6.70 10.92 -1.65
N GLY A 81 5.61 10.83 -0.90
CA GLY A 81 4.64 9.75 -0.94
C GLY A 81 4.99 8.57 -0.03
N PHE A 82 4.04 7.65 0.12
CA PHE A 82 4.18 6.47 0.96
C PHE A 82 3.45 5.28 0.35
N ASN A 83 3.84 4.06 0.74
CA ASN A 83 3.15 2.84 0.33
C ASN A 83 2.14 2.42 1.41
N PHE A 84 0.93 2.05 1.00
CA PHE A 84 -0.11 1.50 1.87
C PHE A 84 -1.01 0.57 1.06
N LEU A 85 -1.25 -0.65 1.55
CA LEU A 85 -2.10 -1.68 0.92
C LEU A 85 -1.78 -1.97 -0.56
N GLY A 86 -0.49 -1.95 -0.92
CA GLY A 86 -0.07 -2.20 -2.31
C GLY A 86 -0.19 -1.00 -3.24
N TRP A 87 -0.64 0.16 -2.75
CA TRP A 87 -0.62 1.43 -3.49
C TRP A 87 0.44 2.38 -2.95
N ASN A 88 1.00 3.20 -3.84
CA ASN A 88 1.77 4.38 -3.52
C ASN A 88 0.87 5.61 -3.59
N PHE A 89 0.74 6.31 -2.46
CA PHE A 89 0.01 7.56 -2.34
C PHE A 89 1.02 8.71 -2.43
N ARG A 90 0.87 9.55 -3.46
CA ARG A 90 1.73 10.72 -3.64
C ARG A 90 0.96 11.90 -4.20
N LYS A 91 1.24 13.09 -3.68
CA LYS A 91 0.66 14.35 -4.15
C LYS A 91 1.57 14.99 -5.20
N TYR A 92 1.03 15.18 -6.39
CA TYR A 92 1.71 15.82 -7.52
C TYR A 92 1.00 17.12 -7.84
N LYS A 93 1.70 18.27 -7.74
CA LYS A 93 1.17 19.60 -8.09
C LYS A 93 -0.26 19.84 -7.56
N GLY A 94 -0.51 19.48 -6.30
CA GLY A 94 -1.83 19.65 -5.67
C GLY A 94 -2.76 18.44 -5.74
N LYS A 95 -2.53 17.47 -6.63
CA LYS A 95 -3.42 16.31 -6.83
C LYS A 95 -2.84 15.05 -6.20
N LEU A 96 -3.61 14.40 -5.33
CA LEU A 96 -3.27 13.08 -4.80
C LEU A 96 -3.56 12.02 -5.86
N LEU A 97 -2.56 11.21 -6.22
CA LEU A 97 -2.69 10.16 -7.21
C LEU A 97 -2.27 8.81 -6.59
N PRO A 98 -3.22 7.95 -6.21
CA PRO A 98 -2.89 6.57 -5.83
C PRO A 98 -2.46 5.79 -7.06
N LYS A 99 -1.33 5.08 -6.97
CA LYS A 99 -0.79 4.23 -8.04
C LYS A 99 -0.40 2.87 -7.46
N PRO A 100 -0.45 1.74 -8.20
CA PRO A 100 0.16 0.49 -7.73
C PRO A 100 1.62 0.71 -7.29
N SER A 101 1.99 0.24 -6.10
CA SER A 101 3.34 0.41 -5.59
C SER A 101 4.35 -0.35 -6.44
N LYS A 102 5.62 0.10 -6.43
CA LYS A 102 6.69 -0.62 -7.14
C LYS A 102 6.84 -2.05 -6.65
N ASP A 103 6.59 -2.29 -5.37
CA ASP A 103 6.70 -3.62 -4.78
C ASP A 103 5.54 -4.53 -5.23
N SER A 104 4.30 -4.02 -5.25
CA SER A 104 3.15 -4.73 -5.83
C SER A 104 3.40 -5.12 -7.30
N GLN A 105 3.97 -4.20 -8.09
CA GLN A 105 4.36 -4.47 -9.48
C GLN A 105 5.45 -5.56 -9.58
N LYS A 106 6.48 -5.51 -8.71
CA LYS A 106 7.52 -6.54 -8.68
C LYS A 106 6.96 -7.91 -8.30
N GLU A 107 6.06 -7.97 -7.33
CA GLU A 107 5.46 -9.22 -6.87
C GLU A 107 4.63 -9.90 -7.96
N ILE A 108 3.83 -9.15 -8.73
CA ILE A 108 3.07 -9.75 -9.85
C ILE A 108 4.01 -10.23 -10.97
N ILE A 109 5.03 -9.44 -11.32
CA ILE A 109 6.05 -9.83 -12.31
C ILE A 109 6.77 -11.11 -11.86
N LYS A 110 7.15 -11.18 -10.59
CA LYS A 110 7.81 -12.35 -10.00
C LYS A 110 6.90 -13.58 -10.05
N LYS A 111 5.64 -13.44 -9.65
CA LYS A 111 4.65 -14.52 -9.71
C LYS A 111 4.47 -15.07 -11.13
N ILE A 112 4.37 -14.19 -12.13
CA ILE A 112 4.27 -14.59 -13.54
C ILE A 112 5.56 -15.30 -13.99
N ARG A 113 6.73 -14.75 -13.64
CA ARG A 113 8.03 -15.38 -13.94
C ARG A 113 8.14 -16.77 -13.34
N ASP A 114 7.70 -16.95 -12.10
CA ASP A 114 7.75 -18.25 -11.40
C ASP A 114 6.83 -19.28 -12.07
N VAL A 115 5.64 -18.86 -12.52
CA VAL A 115 4.75 -19.71 -13.33
C VAL A 115 5.44 -20.11 -14.63
N LEU A 116 6.02 -19.17 -15.37
CA LEU A 116 6.73 -19.44 -16.63
C LEU A 116 7.94 -20.36 -16.44
N HIS A 117 8.64 -20.26 -15.30
CA HIS A 117 9.76 -21.15 -14.99
C HIS A 117 9.32 -22.59 -14.74
N LYS A 118 8.14 -22.78 -14.12
CA LYS A 118 7.54 -24.12 -13.92
C LYS A 118 6.90 -24.67 -15.20
N ALA A 119 6.44 -23.79 -16.08
CA ALA A 119 5.70 -24.14 -17.29
C ALA A 119 6.57 -24.50 -18.50
N LYS A 120 7.86 -24.83 -18.33
CA LYS A 120 8.80 -25.07 -19.45
C LYS A 120 8.27 -26.07 -20.49
N ALA A 121 7.61 -27.13 -20.04
CA ALA A 121 7.06 -28.19 -20.90
C ALA A 121 5.54 -28.08 -21.13
N TRP A 122 4.86 -27.09 -20.54
CA TRP A 122 3.40 -26.98 -20.64
C TRP A 122 2.96 -26.60 -22.04
N ASP A 123 1.80 -27.09 -22.44
CA ASP A 123 1.09 -26.57 -23.60
C ASP A 123 0.61 -25.13 -23.35
N GLN A 124 0.27 -24.45 -24.45
CA GLN A 124 -0.13 -23.05 -24.42
C GLN A 124 -1.46 -22.84 -23.67
N ASP A 125 -2.41 -23.74 -23.81
CA ASP A 125 -3.73 -23.61 -23.19
C ASP A 125 -3.64 -23.66 -21.67
N ARG A 126 -2.88 -24.62 -21.14
CA ARG A 126 -2.60 -24.75 -19.71
C ARG A 126 -1.89 -23.50 -19.16
N LEU A 127 -0.95 -22.94 -19.92
CA LEU A 127 -0.26 -21.71 -19.51
C LEU A 127 -1.24 -20.54 -19.43
N ILE A 128 -2.07 -20.34 -20.45
CA ILE A 128 -3.07 -19.26 -20.50
C ILE A 128 -4.08 -19.41 -19.35
N GLN A 129 -4.60 -20.61 -19.12
CA GLN A 129 -5.54 -20.89 -18.03
C GLN A 129 -4.95 -20.60 -16.64
N THR A 130 -3.62 -20.75 -16.48
CA THR A 130 -2.94 -20.46 -15.22
C THR A 130 -2.63 -18.96 -15.05
N LEU A 131 -2.21 -18.27 -16.11
CA LEU A 131 -1.83 -16.86 -16.05
C LEU A 131 -3.04 -15.91 -15.99
N ASN A 132 -4.11 -16.21 -16.72
CA ASN A 132 -5.27 -15.32 -16.82
C ASN A 132 -5.88 -14.96 -15.46
N PRO A 133 -6.14 -15.90 -14.53
CA PRO A 133 -6.67 -15.55 -13.21
C PRO A 133 -5.71 -14.71 -12.38
N ILE A 134 -4.40 -14.92 -12.52
CA ILE A 134 -3.37 -14.16 -11.79
C ILE A 134 -3.35 -12.70 -12.25
N ILE A 135 -3.33 -12.49 -13.57
CA ILE A 135 -3.33 -11.15 -14.18
C ILE A 135 -4.64 -10.45 -13.89
N ARG A 136 -5.78 -11.13 -14.09
CA ARG A 136 -7.11 -10.58 -13.83
C ARG A 136 -7.28 -10.16 -12.37
N GLY A 137 -6.95 -11.03 -11.41
CA GLY A 137 -7.08 -10.70 -9.99
C GLY A 137 -6.21 -9.51 -9.59
N TRP A 138 -5.00 -9.40 -10.15
CA TRP A 138 -4.15 -8.22 -9.90
C TRP A 138 -4.73 -6.95 -10.52
N ALA A 139 -5.30 -7.03 -11.73
CA ALA A 139 -5.94 -5.90 -12.40
C ALA A 139 -7.21 -5.43 -11.67
N GLU A 140 -8.04 -6.36 -11.23
CA GLU A 140 -9.25 -6.08 -10.43
C GLU A 140 -8.89 -5.38 -9.12
N TYR A 141 -7.88 -5.88 -8.40
CA TYR A 141 -7.43 -5.24 -7.15
C TYR A 141 -6.96 -3.79 -7.36
N HIS A 142 -6.34 -3.47 -8.50
CA HIS A 142 -5.79 -2.14 -8.78
C HIS A 142 -6.65 -1.26 -9.69
N ASN A 143 -7.87 -1.67 -10.03
CA ASN A 143 -8.74 -0.95 -10.98
C ASN A 143 -9.18 0.45 -10.47
N HIS A 144 -9.14 0.67 -9.15
CA HIS A 144 -9.49 1.94 -8.50
C HIS A 144 -8.32 2.94 -8.43
N ALA A 145 -7.11 2.53 -8.84
CA ALA A 145 -5.92 3.38 -8.82
C ALA A 145 -5.61 3.98 -10.20
N VAL A 146 -4.78 5.02 -10.25
CA VAL A 146 -4.27 5.61 -11.49
C VAL A 146 -3.19 4.72 -12.06
N SER A 147 -3.59 3.76 -12.88
CA SER A 147 -2.79 2.57 -13.19
C SER A 147 -2.59 2.31 -14.69
N SER A 148 -3.23 3.04 -15.60
CA SER A 148 -3.15 2.79 -17.05
C SER A 148 -1.72 2.69 -17.61
N ALA A 149 -0.86 3.67 -17.30
CA ALA A 149 0.54 3.64 -17.73
C ALA A 149 1.34 2.48 -17.10
N ILE A 150 0.97 2.06 -15.89
CA ILE A 150 1.60 0.93 -15.20
C ILE A 150 1.14 -0.39 -15.82
N PHE A 151 -0.14 -0.52 -16.15
CA PHE A 151 -0.69 -1.66 -16.88
C PHE A 151 0.01 -1.85 -18.22
N ASN A 152 0.11 -0.80 -19.04
CA ASN A 152 0.80 -0.89 -20.34
C ASN A 152 2.25 -1.39 -20.19
N LYS A 153 2.97 -0.88 -19.19
CA LYS A 153 4.35 -1.31 -18.91
C LYS A 153 4.40 -2.77 -18.46
N LEU A 154 3.46 -3.21 -17.64
CA LEU A 154 3.38 -4.60 -17.19
C LEU A 154 3.05 -5.53 -18.36
N ASP A 155 2.13 -5.14 -19.23
CA ASP A 155 1.77 -5.90 -20.43
C ASP A 155 2.98 -6.10 -21.34
N GLU A 156 3.79 -5.05 -21.58
CA GLU A 156 5.03 -5.16 -22.35
C GLU A 156 6.02 -6.15 -21.73
N ILE A 157 6.20 -6.09 -20.40
CA ILE A 157 7.10 -7.01 -19.68
C ILE A 157 6.59 -8.45 -19.80
N VAL A 158 5.30 -8.66 -19.55
CA VAL A 158 4.67 -10.00 -19.60
C VAL A 158 4.72 -10.56 -21.02
N TYR A 159 4.46 -9.74 -22.03
CA TYR A 159 4.57 -10.12 -23.44
C TYR A 159 5.98 -10.60 -23.79
N ASN A 160 7.02 -9.84 -23.41
CA ASN A 160 8.41 -10.23 -23.64
C ASN A 160 8.79 -11.55 -22.94
N MET A 161 8.24 -11.79 -21.74
CA MET A 161 8.42 -13.05 -21.03
C MET A 161 7.75 -14.23 -21.75
N LEU A 162 6.54 -14.03 -22.28
CA LEU A 162 5.81 -15.05 -23.04
C LEU A 162 6.51 -15.39 -24.34
N ILE A 163 6.99 -14.40 -25.09
CA ILE A 163 7.78 -14.63 -26.31
C ILE A 163 9.05 -15.42 -26.01
N SER A 164 9.76 -15.08 -24.93
CA SER A 164 10.96 -15.81 -24.50
C SER A 164 10.66 -17.25 -24.11
N TRP A 165 9.51 -17.51 -23.49
CA TRP A 165 9.05 -18.86 -23.17
C TRP A 165 8.71 -19.64 -24.44
N ALA A 166 7.96 -19.05 -25.38
CA ALA A 166 7.58 -19.69 -26.65
C ALA A 166 8.80 -20.06 -27.49
N LYS A 167 9.76 -19.15 -27.65
CA LYS A 167 11.01 -19.40 -28.40
C LYS A 167 11.81 -20.57 -27.84
N ARG A 168 11.88 -20.73 -26.51
CA ARG A 168 12.59 -21.86 -25.88
C ARG A 168 11.89 -23.20 -26.11
N ARG A 169 10.57 -23.20 -26.19
CA ARG A 169 9.78 -24.41 -26.47
C ARG A 169 9.90 -24.85 -27.93
N HIS A 170 10.01 -23.88 -28.85
CA HIS A 170 10.09 -24.10 -30.29
C HIS A 170 11.50 -23.85 -30.84
N SER A 171 12.53 -24.33 -30.13
CA SER A 171 13.88 -24.37 -30.70
C SER A 171 13.90 -25.43 -31.80
N ASN A 172 14.11 -24.99 -33.04
CA ASN A 172 14.62 -25.86 -34.11
C ASN A 172 16.03 -26.33 -33.77
#